data_AF-A0AB35PC45-F1
#
_entry.id   AF-A0AB35PC45-F1
#
_cell.length_a   1.000
_cell.length_b   1.000
_cell.length_c   1.000
_cell.angle_alpha   90.00
_cell.angle_beta   90.00
_cell.angle_gamma   90.00
#
_symmetry.space_group_name_H-M   'P 1'
#
loop_
_entity.id
_entity.type
_entity.pdbx_description
1 polymer ?
#
loop_
_entity_poly.entity_id
_entity_poly.type
_entity_poly.pdbx_seq_one_letter_code
_entity_poly.pdbx_strand_id
1 'polypeptide(L)'
;MENILYREQDEKGREFTLYGNIDRLTERLTPLFNVDPDDDEYGINCVSKDPWTNQKWTAEERQEDEDRFRAILRYMPWDWKDFFDKIPRKKNGTFAKGRVVLIHRGDTYAHYWEDSYGFNGPEVRIKTLDDFTAEVNLDYVTQGY
;
A
#
# COMPACT_ATOMS: atom_id res chain seq x y z
N MET A 1 2.02 -15.60 -8.88
CA MET A 1 3.12 -16.36 -8.24
C MET A 1 3.82 -15.39 -7.31
N GLU A 2 4.19 -15.77 -6.09
CA GLU A 2 4.96 -14.87 -5.22
C GLU A 2 6.39 -14.74 -5.75
N ASN A 3 6.83 -13.50 -5.98
CA ASN A 3 8.17 -13.18 -6.45
C ASN A 3 9.00 -12.64 -5.29
N ILE A 4 10.31 -12.89 -5.33
CA ILE A 4 11.25 -12.27 -4.39
C ILE A 4 11.50 -10.84 -4.84
N LEU A 5 11.14 -9.89 -3.98
CA LEU A 5 11.32 -8.45 -4.24
C LEU A 5 12.68 -7.95 -3.74
N TYR A 6 13.14 -8.48 -2.60
CA TYR A 6 14.42 -8.13 -2.01
C TYR A 6 14.94 -9.23 -1.08
N ARG A 7 16.27 -9.34 -0.97
CA ARG A 7 16.96 -10.22 -0.03
C ARG A 7 18.19 -9.54 0.55
N GLU A 8 18.43 -9.78 1.83
CA GLU A 8 19.61 -9.30 2.54
C GLU A 8 20.13 -10.40 3.46
N GLN A 9 21.44 -10.53 3.53
CA GLN A 9 22.10 -11.39 4.52
C GLN A 9 22.79 -10.51 5.56
N ASP A 10 22.61 -10.81 6.84
CA ASP A 10 23.31 -10.10 7.90
C ASP A 10 24.72 -10.65 8.16
N GLU A 11 25.47 -9.99 9.03
CA GLU A 11 26.83 -10.39 9.44
C GLU A 11 26.90 -11.78 10.09
N LYS A 12 25.76 -12.34 10.53
CA LYS A 12 25.66 -13.68 11.14
C LYS A 12 25.25 -14.75 10.13
N GLY A 13 25.12 -14.38 8.86
CA GLY A 13 24.73 -15.27 7.77
C GLY A 13 23.22 -15.55 7.70
N ARG A 14 22.38 -14.81 8.44
CA ARG A 14 20.92 -14.98 8.41
C ARG A 14 20.35 -14.27 7.18
N GLU A 15 19.62 -15.02 6.35
CA GLU A 15 18.95 -14.47 5.18
C GLU A 15 17.57 -13.92 5.55
N PHE A 16 17.30 -12.70 5.13
CA PHE A 16 16.02 -12.03 5.25
C PHE A 16 15.44 -11.82 3.85
N THR A 17 14.16 -12.14 3.67
CA THR A 17 13.51 -12.09 2.35
C THR A 17 12.22 -11.28 2.40
N LEU A 18 12.04 -10.39 1.43
CA LEU A 18 10.80 -9.72 1.13
C LEU A 18 10.17 -10.34 -0.12
N TYR A 19 8.97 -10.89 0.06
CA TYR A 19 8.14 -11.43 -1.02
C TYR A 19 7.11 -10.41 -1.47
N GLY A 20 6.56 -10.59 -2.66
CA GLY A 20 5.33 -9.94 -3.08
C GLY A 20 4.85 -10.42 -4.43
N ASN A 21 3.58 -10.18 -4.71
CA ASN A 21 2.92 -10.57 -5.95
C ASN A 21 2.47 -9.31 -6.69
N ILE A 22 3.40 -8.68 -7.42
CA ILE A 22 3.17 -7.41 -8.11
C ILE A 22 2.08 -7.54 -9.17
N ASP A 23 1.98 -8.69 -9.85
CA ASP A 23 0.92 -8.93 -10.83
C ASP A 23 -0.46 -8.81 -10.17
N ARG A 24 -0.63 -9.41 -8.99
CA ARG A 24 -1.87 -9.31 -8.21
C ARG A 24 -2.13 -7.89 -7.69
N LEU A 25 -1.09 -7.16 -7.27
CA LEU A 25 -1.22 -5.75 -6.89
C LEU A 25 -1.69 -4.91 -8.10
N THR A 26 -1.09 -5.15 -9.26
CA THR A 26 -1.39 -4.46 -10.51
C THR A 26 -2.81 -4.76 -10.95
N GLU A 27 -3.22 -6.02 -10.96
CA GLU A 27 -4.59 -6.45 -11.30
C GLU A 27 -5.64 -5.74 -10.43
N ARG A 28 -5.37 -5.63 -9.13
CA ARG A 28 -6.31 -5.01 -8.19
C ARG A 28 -6.33 -3.48 -8.23
N LEU A 29 -5.21 -2.83 -8.51
CA LEU A 29 -5.12 -1.36 -8.53
C LEU A 29 -5.44 -0.74 -9.89
N THR A 30 -5.17 -1.45 -10.99
CA THR A 30 -5.39 -0.94 -12.36
C THR A 30 -6.81 -0.41 -12.60
N PRO A 31 -7.89 -1.06 -12.12
CA PRO A 31 -9.25 -0.56 -12.28
C PRO A 31 -9.51 0.81 -11.66
N LEU A 32 -8.67 1.24 -10.71
CA LEU A 32 -8.82 2.53 -10.03
C LEU A 32 -8.20 3.69 -10.82
N PHE A 33 -7.34 3.40 -11.78
CA PHE A 33 -6.58 4.42 -12.49
C PHE A 33 -7.38 5.07 -13.62
N ASN A 34 -7.12 6.35 -13.89
CA ASN A 34 -7.77 7.16 -14.93
C ASN A 34 -9.30 7.26 -14.81
N VAL A 35 -9.87 7.05 -13.61
CA VAL A 35 -11.30 7.29 -13.40
C VAL A 35 -11.57 8.79 -13.41
N ASP A 36 -12.68 9.19 -14.04
CA ASP A 36 -13.12 10.57 -14.14
C ASP A 36 -13.30 11.20 -12.75
N PRO A 37 -12.58 12.29 -12.42
CA PRO A 37 -12.75 12.97 -11.14
C PRO A 37 -14.14 13.59 -10.94
N ASP A 38 -14.87 13.84 -12.03
CA ASP A 38 -16.21 14.45 -12.05
C ASP A 38 -17.34 13.43 -12.25
N ASP A 39 -17.06 12.13 -12.18
CA ASP A 39 -18.10 11.11 -12.25
C ASP A 39 -19.16 11.36 -11.15
N ASP A 40 -20.42 11.49 -11.57
CA ASP A 40 -21.52 11.87 -10.67
C ASP A 40 -21.81 10.80 -9.59
N GLU A 41 -21.48 9.54 -9.87
CA GLU A 41 -21.74 8.41 -8.98
C GLU A 41 -20.53 8.10 -8.10
N TYR A 42 -19.32 8.20 -8.65
CA TYR A 42 -18.10 7.73 -8.00
C TYR A 42 -16.94 8.74 -7.98
N GLY A 43 -17.05 9.88 -8.68
CA GLY A 43 -15.99 10.86 -8.90
C GLY A 43 -15.38 11.39 -7.60
N ILE A 44 -14.10 11.75 -7.64
CA ILE A 44 -13.40 12.22 -6.45
C ILE A 44 -14.00 13.52 -5.88
N ASN A 45 -14.60 14.35 -6.74
CA ASN A 45 -15.34 15.53 -6.34
C ASN A 45 -16.66 15.19 -5.61
N CYS A 46 -17.08 13.93 -5.56
CA CYS A 46 -18.24 13.46 -4.81
C CYS A 46 -17.86 12.94 -3.40
N VAL A 47 -16.56 12.75 -3.13
CA VAL A 47 -16.04 12.21 -1.86
C VAL A 47 -15.56 13.32 -0.95
N SER A 48 -16.13 13.43 0.25
CA SER A 48 -15.59 14.33 1.27
C SER A 48 -14.27 13.78 1.83
N LYS A 49 -13.33 14.65 2.17
CA LYS A 49 -12.11 14.29 2.92
C LYS A 49 -12.42 13.92 4.36
N ASP A 50 -13.46 14.53 4.90
CA ASP A 50 -13.84 14.46 6.29
C ASP A 50 -15.37 14.62 6.39
N PRO A 51 -16.09 13.83 7.22
CA PRO A 51 -17.55 13.81 7.20
C PRO A 51 -18.15 15.06 7.86
N TRP A 52 -17.34 15.85 8.58
CA TRP A 52 -17.77 17.05 9.28
C TRP A 52 -17.43 18.33 8.49
N THR A 53 -16.74 18.21 7.35
CA THR A 53 -16.44 19.33 6.45
C THR A 53 -17.00 19.07 5.06
N ASN A 54 -17.24 20.15 4.30
CA ASN A 54 -17.53 20.06 2.86
C ASN A 54 -16.24 20.05 2.02
N GLN A 55 -15.09 19.71 2.62
CA GLN A 55 -13.83 19.70 1.90
C GLN A 55 -13.76 18.46 1.01
N LYS A 56 -13.62 18.68 -0.29
CA LYS A 56 -13.48 17.62 -1.29
C LYS A 56 -12.03 17.50 -1.71
N TRP A 57 -11.65 16.30 -2.10
CA TRP A 57 -10.37 16.07 -2.78
C TRP A 57 -10.38 16.73 -4.16
N THR A 58 -9.23 17.23 -4.61
CA THR A 58 -9.09 17.80 -5.96
C THR A 58 -8.65 16.72 -6.96
N ALA A 59 -8.87 16.99 -8.25
CA ALA A 59 -8.35 16.13 -9.33
C ALA A 59 -6.81 16.03 -9.30
N GLU A 60 -6.12 17.09 -8.89
CA GLU A 60 -4.66 17.11 -8.73
C GLU A 60 -4.22 16.16 -7.60
N GLU A 61 -4.91 16.18 -6.45
CA GLU A 61 -4.64 15.25 -5.34
C GLU A 61 -4.89 13.79 -5.74
N ARG A 62 -5.92 13.53 -6.56
CA ARG A 62 -6.14 12.20 -7.15
C ARG A 62 -4.96 11.76 -7.99
N GLN A 63 -4.48 12.65 -8.87
CA GLN A 63 -3.40 12.34 -9.78
C GLN A 63 -2.11 12.04 -9.00
N GLU A 64 -1.84 12.78 -7.92
CA GLU A 64 -0.69 12.52 -7.06
C GLU A 64 -0.77 11.13 -6.39
N ASP A 65 -1.93 10.74 -5.86
CA ASP A 65 -2.13 9.41 -5.28
C ASP A 65 -2.02 8.31 -6.35
N GLU A 66 -2.60 8.54 -7.53
CA GLU A 66 -2.47 7.64 -8.67
C GLU A 66 -1.00 7.44 -9.07
N ASP A 67 -0.25 8.54 -9.18
CA ASP A 67 1.16 8.51 -9.54
C ASP A 67 1.99 7.78 -8.48
N ARG A 68 1.63 7.85 -7.20
CA ARG A 68 2.26 7.07 -6.13
C ARG A 68 1.98 5.57 -6.27
N PHE A 69 0.75 5.15 -6.55
CA PHE A 69 0.48 3.74 -6.85
C PHE A 69 1.19 3.27 -8.10
N ARG A 70 1.13 4.05 -9.18
CA ARG A 70 1.83 3.76 -10.44
C ARG A 70 3.32 3.65 -10.20
N ALA A 71 3.92 4.52 -9.39
CA ALA A 71 5.30 4.43 -8.97
C ALA A 71 5.57 3.09 -8.28
N ILE A 72 4.83 2.74 -7.24
CA ILE A 72 4.99 1.48 -6.50
C ILE A 72 4.94 0.26 -7.45
N LEU A 73 4.03 0.27 -8.43
CA LEU A 73 3.87 -0.80 -9.40
C LEU A 73 4.95 -0.78 -10.51
N ARG A 74 5.43 0.39 -10.93
CA ARG A 74 6.40 0.57 -12.04
C ARG A 74 7.86 0.48 -11.60
N TYR A 75 8.22 0.74 -10.34
CA TYR A 75 9.58 0.63 -9.80
C TYR A 75 10.05 -0.84 -9.64
N MET A 76 9.65 -1.73 -10.54
CA MET A 76 9.99 -3.15 -10.55
C MET A 76 11.48 -3.46 -10.78
N PRO A 77 12.40 -2.46 -10.84
CA PRO A 77 13.69 -2.69 -10.20
C PRO A 77 14.19 -1.47 -9.37
N TRP A 78 13.88 -1.50 -8.05
CA TRP A 78 14.54 -0.85 -6.89
C TRP A 78 13.95 0.50 -6.43
N ASP A 79 13.82 0.82 -5.13
CA ASP A 79 14.60 0.43 -3.94
C ASP A 79 13.76 -0.26 -2.83
N TRP A 80 13.41 -1.54 -3.00
CA TRP A 80 12.74 -2.33 -1.96
C TRP A 80 13.52 -2.37 -0.65
N LYS A 81 14.83 -2.09 -0.69
CA LYS A 81 15.68 -1.93 0.47
C LYS A 81 15.21 -0.82 1.40
N ASP A 82 14.80 0.33 0.88
CA ASP A 82 14.35 1.46 1.70
C ASP A 82 13.12 1.11 2.54
N PHE A 83 12.18 0.36 1.96
CA PHE A 83 11.02 -0.13 2.69
C PHE A 83 11.38 -1.29 3.62
N PHE A 84 12.32 -2.13 3.21
CA PHE A 84 12.83 -3.23 4.00
C PHE A 84 13.56 -2.78 5.26
N ASP A 85 14.38 -1.73 5.17
CA ASP A 85 15.12 -1.15 6.29
C ASP A 85 14.17 -0.53 7.34
N LYS A 86 12.96 -0.14 6.93
CA LYS A 86 11.90 0.35 7.82
C LYS A 86 11.19 -0.78 8.57
N ILE A 87 11.39 -2.06 8.21
CA ILE A 87 10.74 -3.18 8.89
C ILE A 87 11.24 -3.25 10.35
N PRO A 88 10.34 -3.16 11.35
CA PRO A 88 10.75 -3.20 12.74
C PRO A 88 11.49 -4.50 13.10
N ARG A 89 12.70 -4.36 13.66
CA ARG A 89 13.52 -5.48 14.13
C ARG A 89 13.49 -5.61 15.65
N LYS A 90 13.60 -6.83 16.15
CA LYS A 90 13.80 -7.17 17.56
C LYS A 90 15.24 -6.84 17.99
N LYS A 91 15.52 -6.85 19.30
CA LYS A 91 16.88 -6.63 19.85
C LYS A 91 17.93 -7.62 19.32
N ASN A 92 17.53 -8.82 18.92
CA ASN A 92 18.42 -9.83 18.32
C ASN A 92 18.63 -9.64 16.80
N GLY A 93 18.05 -8.60 16.21
CA GLY A 93 18.16 -8.26 14.79
C GLY A 93 17.20 -9.01 13.85
N THR A 94 16.32 -9.88 14.34
CA THR A 94 15.28 -10.52 13.49
C THR A 94 14.04 -9.64 13.36
N PHE A 95 13.17 -9.90 12.37
CA PHE A 95 11.92 -9.16 12.25
C PHE A 95 11.02 -9.36 13.46
N ALA A 96 10.30 -8.30 13.85
CA ALA A 96 9.22 -8.42 14.81
C ALA A 96 7.96 -8.93 14.09
N LYS A 97 7.63 -10.22 14.29
CA LYS A 97 6.46 -10.88 13.68
C LYS A 97 5.15 -10.09 13.88
N GLY A 98 4.31 -10.07 12.84
CA GLY A 98 3.00 -9.42 12.85
C GLY A 98 3.04 -7.89 12.78
N ARG A 99 4.21 -7.29 12.53
CA ARG A 99 4.32 -5.85 12.27
C ARG A 99 3.98 -5.54 10.82
N VAL A 100 3.46 -4.33 10.65
CA VAL A 100 3.04 -3.78 9.36
C VAL A 100 3.78 -2.47 9.15
N VAL A 101 4.34 -2.31 7.95
CA VAL A 101 4.89 -1.05 7.45
C VAL A 101 4.01 -0.59 6.30
N LEU A 102 3.38 0.58 6.44
CA LEU A 102 2.60 1.18 5.36
C LEU A 102 3.56 1.75 4.31
N ILE A 103 3.38 1.35 3.05
CA ILE A 103 4.09 1.94 1.91
C ILE A 103 3.31 3.15 1.42
N HIS A 104 2.01 2.96 1.16
CA HIS A 104 1.11 4.01 0.70
C HIS A 104 -0.34 3.63 0.97
N ARG A 105 -1.17 4.63 1.28
CA ARG A 105 -2.62 4.54 1.41
C ARG A 105 -3.24 5.49 0.40
N GLY A 106 -4.16 4.97 -0.40
CA GLY A 106 -4.89 5.72 -1.42
C GLY A 106 -6.15 6.35 -0.87
N ASP A 107 -6.04 7.43 -0.12
CA ASP A 107 -7.18 8.08 0.55
C ASP A 107 -8.21 8.61 -0.46
N THR A 108 -7.74 9.05 -1.62
CA THR A 108 -8.58 9.50 -2.75
C THR A 108 -9.41 8.40 -3.42
N TYR A 109 -9.14 7.12 -3.09
CA TYR A 109 -9.82 5.95 -3.63
C TYR A 109 -10.82 5.31 -2.67
N ALA A 110 -11.04 5.89 -1.48
CA ALA A 110 -11.85 5.25 -0.44
C ALA A 110 -13.21 4.76 -0.98
N HIS A 111 -13.93 5.60 -1.73
CA HIS A 111 -15.26 5.27 -2.26
C HIS A 111 -15.28 4.15 -3.31
N TYR A 112 -14.14 3.85 -3.94
CA TYR A 112 -14.02 2.81 -4.97
C TYR A 112 -13.66 1.44 -4.41
N TRP A 113 -13.30 1.35 -3.12
CA TRP A 113 -12.68 0.16 -2.56
C TRP A 113 -13.64 -0.62 -1.65
N GLU A 114 -13.89 -1.89 -1.99
CA GLU A 114 -14.65 -2.93 -1.26
C GLU A 114 -15.73 -2.38 -0.29
N ASP A 115 -16.78 -1.78 -0.86
CA ASP A 115 -17.99 -1.31 -0.17
C ASP A 115 -17.73 -0.39 1.04
N SER A 116 -16.71 0.49 0.97
CA SER A 116 -16.26 1.23 2.14
C SER A 116 -17.35 2.13 2.75
N TYR A 117 -17.95 1.67 3.85
CA TYR A 117 -18.58 2.52 4.83
C TYR A 117 -17.46 3.19 5.65
N GLY A 118 -17.00 4.37 5.20
CA GLY A 118 -15.97 5.17 5.87
C GLY A 118 -14.87 5.68 4.93
N PHE A 119 -13.79 6.22 5.49
CA PHE A 119 -12.66 6.82 4.75
C PHE A 119 -11.57 5.79 4.41
N ASN A 120 -11.95 4.53 4.15
CA ASN A 120 -10.99 3.43 4.02
C ASN A 120 -10.58 3.26 2.55
N GLY A 121 -9.33 3.54 2.23
CA GLY A 121 -8.74 3.35 0.91
C GLY A 121 -7.86 2.10 0.81
N PRO A 122 -7.45 1.72 -0.41
CA PRO A 122 -6.45 0.69 -0.64
C PRO A 122 -5.11 1.04 0.03
N GLU A 123 -4.50 0.07 0.71
CA GLU A 123 -3.19 0.19 1.33
C GLU A 123 -2.21 -0.81 0.75
N VAL A 124 -1.09 -0.32 0.21
CA VAL A 124 0.08 -1.17 -0.04
C VAL A 124 0.92 -1.19 1.22
N ARG A 125 1.22 -2.38 1.73
CA ARG A 125 1.94 -2.55 3.00
C ARG A 125 2.84 -3.77 3.00
N ILE A 126 3.88 -3.71 3.84
CA ILE A 126 4.74 -4.86 4.16
C ILE A 126 4.27 -5.45 5.47
N LYS A 127 3.99 -6.75 5.49
CA LYS A 127 3.67 -7.52 6.69
C LYS A 127 4.75 -8.55 6.97
N THR A 128 5.34 -8.50 8.16
CA THR A 128 6.28 -9.55 8.61
C THR A 128 5.51 -10.84 8.89
N LEU A 129 5.89 -11.93 8.23
CA LEU A 129 5.25 -13.24 8.39
C LEU A 129 5.90 -14.01 9.55
N ASP A 130 7.23 -13.97 9.62
CA ASP A 130 8.05 -14.58 10.67
C ASP A 130 9.29 -13.72 10.98
N ASP A 131 10.33 -14.34 11.54
CA ASP A 131 11.57 -13.69 11.97
C ASP A 131 12.48 -13.26 10.80
N PHE A 132 12.27 -13.80 9.61
CA PHE A 132 13.15 -13.62 8.44
C PHE A 132 12.38 -13.27 7.17
N THR A 133 11.07 -13.47 7.16
CA THR A 133 10.25 -13.25 5.97
C THR A 133 9.22 -12.14 6.18
N ALA A 134 9.04 -11.33 5.14
CA ALA A 134 8.00 -10.34 5.05
C ALA A 134 7.36 -10.37 3.65
N GLU A 135 6.16 -9.84 3.54
CA GLU A 135 5.38 -9.86 2.30
C GLU A 135 4.79 -8.47 2.02
N VAL A 136 4.92 -8.00 0.78
CA VAL A 136 4.16 -6.87 0.25
C VAL A 136 2.77 -7.35 -0.17
N ASN A 137 1.73 -6.78 0.42
CA ASN A 137 0.34 -7.04 0.06
C ASN A 137 -0.46 -5.74 -0.14
N LEU A 138 -1.57 -5.88 -0.86
CA LEU A 138 -2.64 -4.89 -0.94
C LEU A 138 -3.76 -5.32 -0.02
N ASP A 139 -4.13 -4.44 0.89
CA ASP A 139 -5.19 -4.68 1.86
C ASP A 139 -5.94 -3.38 2.15
N TYR A 140 -6.92 -3.42 3.03
CA TYR A 140 -7.57 -2.22 3.59
C TYR A 140 -7.65 -2.36 5.10
N VAL A 141 -7.49 -1.25 5.82
CA VAL A 141 -7.80 -1.22 7.25
C VAL A 141 -9.20 -0.63 7.39
N THR A 142 -10.17 -1.47 7.77
CA THR A 142 -11.37 -0.95 8.41
C THR A 142 -10.96 -0.38 9.76
N GLN A 143 -10.94 0.95 9.91
CA GLN A 143 -10.98 1.52 11.26
C GLN A 143 -12.30 1.08 11.88
N GLY A 144 -12.26 0.11 12.79
CA GLY A 144 -13.37 -0.14 13.70
C GLY A 144 -13.49 1.07 14.60
N TYR A 145 -14.50 1.91 14.36
CA TYR A 145 -14.93 2.93 15.30
C TYR A 145 -15.79 2.29 16.40
#